data_AF-A0A1V6SVE4-F1
#
_entry.id   AF-A0A1V6SVE4-F1
#
_cell.length_a   1.000
_cell.length_b   1.000
_cell.length_c   1.000
_cell.angle_alpha   90.00
_cell.angle_beta   90.00
_cell.angle_gamma   90.00
#
_symmetry.space_group_name_H-M   'P 1'
#
loop_
_entity.id
_entity.type
_entity.pdbx_description
1 polymer ?
#
loop_
_entity_poly.entity_id
_entity_poly.type
_entity_poly.pdbx_seq_one_letter_code
_entity_poly.pdbx_strand_id
1 'polypeptide(L)'
;MKLHVGIFAILAFISLPIRAAPAPPPQVQPQGSGPGHPNPKYNWHFNIFKDKHCNDSPISLAGSGSSGCKTDNLPKGGAQAFIKVEVNSHCKIVFYKDTNCSKKDDVATLQASSKNVCTESKKHKHIKSYEVQGSVPG
;
A
#
# COMPACT_ATOMS: atom_id res chain seq x y z
N MET A 1 4.40 80.13 -34.14
CA MET A 1 4.30 80.25 -32.67
C MET A 1 3.78 78.92 -32.12
N LYS A 2 4.49 78.35 -31.12
CA LYS A 2 4.10 77.32 -30.13
C LYS A 2 2.99 76.30 -30.46
N LEU A 3 3.28 75.00 -30.32
CA LEU A 3 2.87 74.23 -29.13
C LEU A 3 3.58 72.86 -29.07
N HIS A 4 4.19 72.54 -27.93
CA HIS A 4 4.63 71.19 -27.57
C HIS A 4 3.40 70.36 -27.17
N VAL A 5 3.24 69.18 -27.77
CA VAL A 5 2.27 68.17 -27.32
C VAL A 5 3.06 67.05 -26.65
N GLY A 6 2.85 66.92 -25.35
CA GLY A 6 3.49 65.92 -24.50
C GLY A 6 3.00 64.51 -24.82
N ILE A 7 3.95 63.58 -24.82
CA ILE A 7 3.73 62.14 -24.90
C ILE A 7 3.15 61.65 -23.58
N PHE A 8 1.93 61.13 -23.61
CA PHE A 8 1.38 60.28 -22.56
C PHE A 8 1.17 58.88 -23.16
N ALA A 9 2.05 57.95 -22.79
CA ALA A 9 1.90 56.54 -23.10
C ALA A 9 0.79 55.95 -22.20
N ILE A 10 -0.35 55.58 -22.81
CA ILE A 10 -1.44 54.87 -22.12
C ILE A 10 -1.13 53.37 -22.21
N LEU A 11 -0.66 52.79 -21.09
CA LEU A 11 -0.62 51.35 -20.88
C LEU A 11 -2.04 50.84 -20.64
N ALA A 12 -2.67 50.29 -21.68
CA ALA A 12 -3.94 49.57 -21.56
C ALA A 12 -3.70 48.22 -20.87
N PHE A 13 -4.02 48.14 -19.58
CA PHE A 13 -4.11 46.85 -18.87
C PHE A 13 -5.41 46.15 -19.28
N ILE A 14 -5.28 45.16 -20.17
CA ILE A 14 -6.35 44.24 -20.51
C ILE A 14 -6.55 43.31 -19.32
N SER A 15 -7.58 43.57 -18.52
CA SER A 15 -8.02 42.68 -17.44
C SER A 15 -8.78 41.49 -18.02
N LEU A 16 -8.10 40.36 -18.19
CA LEU A 16 -8.75 39.07 -18.41
C LEU A 16 -9.39 38.58 -17.10
N PRO A 17 -10.65 38.11 -17.11
CA PRO A 17 -11.19 37.40 -15.96
C PRO A 17 -10.50 36.03 -15.87
N ILE A 18 -9.66 35.86 -14.85
CA ILE A 18 -9.09 34.57 -14.48
C ILE A 18 -10.26 33.70 -14.01
N ARG A 19 -10.69 32.78 -14.86
CA ARG A 19 -11.68 31.76 -14.51
C ARG A 19 -11.03 30.82 -13.49
N ALA A 20 -11.34 31.03 -12.22
CA ALA A 20 -10.89 30.15 -11.15
C ALA A 20 -11.39 28.73 -11.42
N ALA A 21 -10.47 27.79 -11.62
CA ALA A 21 -10.80 26.37 -11.69
C ALA A 21 -11.43 25.95 -10.36
N PRO A 22 -12.46 25.09 -10.36
CA PRO A 22 -12.96 24.50 -9.13
C PRO A 22 -11.81 23.78 -8.43
N ALA A 23 -11.61 24.09 -7.16
CA ALA A 23 -10.63 23.39 -6.33
C ALA A 23 -10.92 21.87 -6.40
N PRO A 24 -9.92 21.02 -6.61
CA PRO A 24 -10.12 19.57 -6.47
C PRO A 24 -10.70 19.29 -5.08
N PRO A 25 -11.67 18.36 -4.95
CA PRO A 25 -12.20 17.99 -3.65
C PRO A 25 -11.04 17.60 -2.73
N PRO A 26 -11.09 17.92 -1.42
CA PRO A 26 -10.03 17.58 -0.50
C PRO A 26 -9.74 16.09 -0.62
N GLN A 27 -8.59 15.77 -1.19
CA GLN A 27 -8.10 14.41 -1.22
C GLN A 27 -7.87 14.06 0.25
N VAL A 28 -8.74 13.19 0.78
CA VAL A 28 -8.48 12.49 2.04
C VAL A 28 -7.20 11.69 1.79
N GLN A 29 -6.06 12.32 2.08
CA GLN A 29 -4.79 11.63 2.16
C GLN A 29 -4.97 10.58 3.26
N PRO A 30 -4.80 9.28 2.97
CA PRO A 30 -4.57 8.33 4.03
C PRO A 30 -3.34 8.85 4.78
N GLN A 31 -3.53 9.29 6.02
CA GLN A 31 -2.44 9.74 6.86
C GLN A 31 -1.43 8.60 6.98
N GLY A 32 -0.22 8.85 6.47
CA GLY A 32 1.01 8.17 6.86
C GLY A 32 1.46 7.03 5.96
N SER A 33 2.34 7.31 5.01
CA SER A 33 3.29 6.34 4.44
C SER A 33 4.49 7.06 3.83
N GLY A 34 5.33 7.65 4.69
CA GLY A 34 6.74 7.83 4.35
C GLY A 34 7.45 6.47 4.31
N PRO A 35 8.68 6.38 3.77
CA PRO A 35 9.44 5.13 3.76
C PRO A 35 9.58 4.60 5.19
N GLY A 36 9.33 3.29 5.33
CA GLY A 36 8.99 2.60 6.56
C GLY A 36 9.78 3.00 7.80
N HIS A 37 9.05 3.50 8.80
CA HIS A 37 9.44 3.32 10.19
C HIS A 37 8.68 2.09 10.74
N PRO A 38 9.37 1.11 11.34
CA PRO A 38 8.70 0.03 12.05
C PRO A 38 7.82 0.64 13.13
N ASN A 39 6.52 0.33 13.08
CA ASN A 39 5.62 0.71 14.16
C ASN A 39 5.85 -0.32 15.28
N PRO A 40 6.40 0.08 16.44
CA PRO A 40 6.85 -0.85 17.48
C PRO A 40 5.72 -1.70 18.09
N LYS A 41 4.48 -1.52 17.64
CA LYS A 41 3.29 -2.22 18.12
C LYS A 41 3.05 -3.58 17.46
N TYR A 42 3.64 -3.86 16.29
CA TYR A 42 3.34 -5.07 15.51
C TYR A 42 4.55 -6.00 15.42
N ASN A 43 4.32 -7.30 15.63
CA ASN A 43 5.38 -8.32 15.42
C ASN A 43 5.45 -8.78 13.96
N TRP A 44 4.40 -8.51 13.19
CA TRP A 44 4.35 -8.78 11.77
C TRP A 44 3.45 -7.78 11.06
N HIS A 45 3.85 -7.43 9.85
CA HIS A 45 3.18 -6.53 8.93
C HIS A 45 3.58 -6.91 7.51
N PHE A 46 2.59 -7.12 6.65
CA PHE A 46 2.80 -7.40 5.24
C PHE A 46 1.69 -6.79 4.40
N ASN A 47 2.00 -6.59 3.13
CA ASN A 47 1.06 -6.11 2.12
C ASN A 47 0.75 -7.25 1.16
N ILE A 48 -0.50 -7.33 0.71
CA ILE A 48 -0.94 -8.25 -0.33
C ILE A 48 -1.57 -7.49 -1.49
N PHE A 49 -1.45 -8.05 -2.69
CA PHE A 49 -1.81 -7.40 -3.93
C PHE A 49 -2.67 -8.31 -4.79
N LYS A 50 -3.66 -7.73 -5.45
CA LYS A 50 -4.49 -8.46 -6.41
C LYS A 50 -3.70 -8.79 -7.67
N ASP A 51 -2.90 -7.85 -8.19
CA ASP A 51 -1.96 -8.06 -9.29
C ASP A 51 -0.63 -8.69 -8.83
N LYS A 52 0.04 -9.39 -9.74
CA LYS A 52 1.30 -10.09 -9.50
C LYS A 52 2.54 -9.17 -9.44
N HIS A 53 2.43 -7.93 -9.91
CA HIS A 53 3.55 -6.98 -9.98
C HIS A 53 3.50 -5.93 -8.88
N CYS A 54 2.57 -6.04 -7.93
CA CYS A 54 2.40 -5.09 -6.82
C CYS A 54 2.11 -3.65 -7.27
N ASN A 55 1.47 -3.46 -8.43
CA ASN A 55 1.13 -2.13 -8.96
C ASN A 55 -0.20 -1.59 -8.42
N ASP A 56 -1.09 -2.47 -7.97
CA ASP A 56 -2.37 -2.09 -7.37
C ASP A 56 -2.21 -1.56 -5.94
N SER A 57 -3.23 -0.88 -5.43
CA SER A 57 -3.29 -0.53 -4.00
C SER A 57 -3.20 -1.79 -3.13
N PRO A 58 -2.27 -1.83 -2.15
CA PRO A 58 -2.14 -2.98 -1.25
C PRO A 58 -3.31 -3.07 -0.28
N ILE A 59 -3.57 -4.29 0.20
CA ILE A 59 -4.22 -4.49 1.49
C ILE A 59 -3.11 -4.75 2.52
N SER A 60 -3.06 -3.89 3.54
CA SER A 60 -2.07 -3.97 4.62
C SER A 60 -2.61 -4.76 5.80
N LEU A 61 -1.88 -5.79 6.21
CA LEU A 61 -2.24 -6.69 7.29
C LEU A 61 -1.15 -6.69 8.34
N ALA A 62 -1.49 -6.36 9.57
CA ALA A 62 -0.56 -6.27 10.68
C ALA A 62 -1.16 -6.85 11.97
N GLY A 63 -0.29 -7.30 12.86
CA GLY A 63 -0.70 -7.82 14.15
C GLY A 63 0.48 -8.27 15.01
N SER A 64 0.12 -8.85 16.15
CA SER A 64 1.08 -9.34 17.14
C SER A 64 0.70 -10.74 17.58
N GLY A 65 1.68 -11.64 17.62
CA GLY A 65 1.48 -13.05 17.96
C GLY A 65 0.87 -13.87 16.83
N SER A 66 0.41 -15.08 17.18
CA SER A 66 -0.19 -16.02 16.24
C SER A 66 -1.62 -15.65 15.84
N SER A 67 -2.03 -16.09 14.66
CA SER A 67 -3.42 -16.08 14.22
C SER A 67 -3.91 -17.50 13.95
N GLY A 68 -5.23 -17.70 14.02
CA GLY A 68 -5.85 -18.83 13.32
C GLY A 68 -5.84 -18.61 11.80
N CYS A 69 -6.48 -19.53 11.07
CA CYS A 69 -6.68 -19.36 9.63
C CYS A 69 -7.54 -18.13 9.33
N LYS A 70 -7.07 -17.25 8.45
CA LYS A 70 -7.71 -16.00 8.07
C LYS A 70 -8.03 -15.99 6.58
N THR A 71 -9.27 -15.66 6.26
CA THR A 71 -9.79 -15.49 4.89
C THR A 71 -10.36 -14.10 4.66
N ASP A 72 -10.53 -13.33 5.73
CA ASP A 72 -10.99 -11.95 5.72
C ASP A 72 -9.88 -11.00 5.25
N ASN A 73 -10.29 -9.83 4.75
CA ASN A 73 -9.38 -8.77 4.31
C ASN A 73 -8.39 -9.22 3.22
N LEU A 74 -8.81 -10.14 2.34
CA LEU A 74 -8.11 -10.53 1.13
C LEU A 74 -8.85 -9.99 -0.12
N PRO A 75 -8.16 -9.75 -1.24
CA PRO A 75 -8.82 -9.36 -2.49
C PRO A 75 -9.84 -10.42 -2.93
N LYS A 76 -10.99 -9.98 -3.46
CA LYS A 76 -11.96 -10.90 -4.07
C LYS A 76 -11.29 -11.71 -5.18
N GLY A 77 -11.38 -13.04 -5.09
CA GLY A 77 -10.71 -13.97 -6.03
C GLY A 77 -9.28 -14.35 -5.63
N GLY A 78 -8.75 -13.81 -4.53
CA GLY A 78 -7.43 -14.07 -3.98
C GLY A 78 -6.34 -13.09 -4.44
N ALA A 79 -5.27 -13.01 -3.66
CA ALA A 79 -4.10 -12.19 -3.97
C ALA A 79 -3.09 -12.96 -4.85
N GLN A 80 -2.34 -12.24 -5.69
CA GLN A 80 -1.32 -12.82 -6.58
C GLN A 80 0.11 -12.44 -6.18
N ALA A 81 0.29 -11.42 -5.34
CA ALA A 81 1.60 -11.06 -4.82
C ALA A 81 1.53 -10.53 -3.39
N PHE A 82 2.69 -10.47 -2.75
CA PHE A 82 2.86 -9.94 -1.41
C PHE A 82 4.20 -9.23 -1.24
N ILE A 83 4.27 -8.33 -0.25
CA ILE A 83 5.50 -7.65 0.17
C ILE A 83 5.61 -7.79 1.68
N LYS A 84 6.79 -8.21 2.15
CA LYS A 84 7.14 -8.13 3.58
C LYS A 84 7.40 -6.69 3.96
N VAL A 85 6.60 -6.14 4.88
CA VAL A 85 6.94 -4.84 5.50
C VAL A 85 7.85 -5.09 6.71
N GLU A 86 7.38 -5.91 7.64
CA GLU A 86 8.11 -6.28 8.85
C GLU A 86 7.67 -7.66 9.33
N VAL A 87 8.59 -8.53 9.72
CA VAL A 87 8.27 -9.80 10.38
C VAL A 87 9.38 -10.09 11.38
N ASN A 88 9.01 -10.17 12.66
CA ASN A 88 9.92 -10.51 13.73
C ASN A 88 10.45 -11.97 13.56
N SER A 89 11.64 -12.27 14.07
CA SER A 89 12.26 -13.61 14.03
C SER A 89 11.41 -14.71 14.66
N HIS A 90 10.52 -14.37 15.59
CA HIS A 90 9.60 -15.31 16.24
C HIS A 90 8.27 -15.48 15.50
N CYS A 91 8.11 -14.85 14.34
CA CYS A 91 6.88 -14.88 13.55
C CYS A 91 7.14 -15.43 12.14
N LYS A 92 6.15 -16.15 11.63
CA LYS A 92 6.09 -16.68 10.27
C LYS A 92 4.66 -16.59 9.75
N ILE A 93 4.48 -15.99 8.59
CA ILE A 93 3.19 -15.93 7.91
C ILE A 93 3.21 -16.99 6.81
N VAL A 94 2.20 -17.86 6.78
CA VAL A 94 2.03 -18.87 5.74
C VAL A 94 0.83 -18.51 4.89
N PHE A 95 1.00 -18.55 3.57
CA PHE A 95 -0.03 -18.27 2.60
C PHE A 95 -0.51 -19.56 1.93
N TYR A 96 -1.83 -19.66 1.71
CA TYR A 96 -2.47 -20.85 1.18
C TYR A 96 -3.37 -20.52 -0.02
N LYS A 97 -3.49 -21.46 -0.97
CA LYS A 97 -4.42 -21.32 -2.11
C LYS A 97 -5.85 -21.75 -1.81
N ASP A 98 -6.08 -22.39 -0.67
CA ASP A 98 -7.41 -22.77 -0.19
C ASP A 98 -7.87 -21.81 0.91
N THR A 99 -9.08 -22.00 1.42
CA THR A 99 -9.66 -21.16 2.49
C THR A 99 -9.56 -21.80 3.87
N ASN A 100 -8.96 -22.99 3.98
CA ASN A 100 -8.89 -23.77 5.23
C ASN A 100 -7.47 -23.84 5.80
N CYS A 101 -6.53 -23.08 5.24
CA CYS A 101 -5.11 -23.10 5.61
C CYS A 101 -4.52 -24.51 5.60
N SER A 102 -4.86 -25.30 4.57
CA SER A 102 -4.37 -26.66 4.48
C SER A 102 -2.87 -26.68 4.15
N LYS A 103 -2.05 -27.33 4.98
CA LYS A 103 -0.59 -27.41 4.79
C LYS A 103 -0.17 -27.92 3.40
N LYS A 104 -0.96 -28.80 2.78
CA LYS A 104 -0.71 -29.32 1.43
C LYS A 104 -0.89 -28.26 0.33
N ASP A 105 -1.57 -27.16 0.66
CA ASP A 105 -1.95 -26.07 -0.24
C ASP A 105 -1.18 -24.77 0.06
N ASP A 106 -0.05 -24.86 0.78
CA ASP A 106 0.96 -23.81 0.92
C ASP A 106 1.38 -23.26 -0.45
N VAL A 107 1.42 -21.94 -0.54
CA VAL A 107 1.94 -21.23 -1.71
C VAL A 107 3.13 -20.34 -1.43
N ALA A 108 3.31 -19.88 -0.20
CA ALA A 108 4.46 -19.07 0.18
C ALA A 108 4.55 -18.94 1.70
N THR A 109 5.73 -18.56 2.18
CA THR A 109 6.00 -18.24 3.58
C THR A 109 6.79 -16.93 3.66
N LEU A 110 6.33 -16.02 4.52
CA LEU A 110 7.08 -14.83 4.94
C LEU A 110 7.61 -15.00 6.36
N GLN A 111 8.88 -14.69 6.53
CA GLN A 111 9.57 -14.73 7.82
C GLN A 111 10.59 -13.58 7.88
N ALA A 112 11.25 -13.40 9.02
CA ALA A 112 12.23 -12.33 9.20
C ALA A 112 13.32 -12.30 8.12
N SER A 113 13.82 -13.47 7.70
CA SER A 113 14.85 -13.59 6.67
C SER A 113 14.37 -13.34 5.24
N SER A 114 13.05 -13.26 4.99
CA SER A 114 12.52 -12.97 3.66
C SER A 114 12.91 -11.55 3.22
N LYS A 115 13.07 -11.30 1.92
CA LYS A 115 13.41 -9.96 1.44
C LYS A 115 12.18 -9.04 1.43
N ASN A 116 12.39 -7.74 1.57
CA ASN A 116 11.35 -6.73 1.35
C ASN A 116 11.29 -6.39 -0.15
N VAL A 117 10.70 -7.28 -0.93
CA VAL A 117 10.52 -7.14 -2.39
C VAL A 117 9.15 -7.69 -2.79
N CYS A 118 8.59 -7.17 -3.89
CA CYS A 118 7.39 -7.75 -4.49
C CYS A 118 7.65 -9.21 -4.86
N THR A 119 6.85 -10.11 -4.28
CA THR A 119 6.98 -11.54 -4.48
C THR A 119 5.64 -12.08 -4.99
N GLU A 120 5.65 -12.62 -6.22
CA GLU A 120 4.50 -13.34 -6.78
C GLU A 120 4.27 -14.64 -5.99
N SER A 121 3.01 -15.00 -5.78
CA SER A 121 2.67 -16.34 -5.28
C SER A 121 3.08 -17.42 -6.29
N LYS A 122 3.17 -18.69 -5.88
CA LYS A 122 3.49 -19.80 -6.80
C LYS A 122 2.60 -19.72 -8.06
N LYS A 123 3.20 -19.89 -9.26
CA LYS A 123 2.53 -19.76 -10.57
C LYS A 123 1.10 -20.32 -10.56
N HIS A 124 0.13 -19.47 -10.93
CA HIS A 124 -1.31 -19.76 -11.02
C HIS A 124 -2.01 -20.11 -9.70
N LYS A 125 -1.41 -19.81 -8.53
CA LYS A 125 -2.04 -20.06 -7.24
C LYS A 125 -2.30 -18.74 -6.52
N HIS A 126 -3.55 -18.32 -6.47
CA HIS A 126 -3.94 -17.13 -5.71
C HIS A 126 -3.98 -17.45 -4.22
N ILE A 127 -3.51 -16.52 -3.39
CA ILE A 127 -3.61 -16.59 -1.93
C ILE A 127 -5.06 -16.34 -1.54
N LYS A 128 -5.69 -17.34 -0.93
CA LYS A 128 -7.09 -17.29 -0.46
C LYS A 128 -7.22 -17.37 1.06
N SER A 129 -6.16 -17.75 1.76
CA SER A 129 -6.06 -17.64 3.20
C SER A 129 -4.62 -17.48 3.66
N TYR A 130 -4.45 -17.04 4.90
CA TYR A 130 -3.17 -16.98 5.57
C TYR A 130 -3.31 -17.38 7.03
N GLU A 131 -2.20 -17.80 7.63
CA GLU A 131 -2.09 -17.94 9.08
C GLU A 131 -0.76 -17.35 9.54
N VAL A 132 -0.72 -16.89 10.78
CA VAL A 132 0.51 -16.44 11.41
C VAL A 132 0.87 -17.38 12.55
N GLN A 133 2.04 -17.98 12.44
CA GLN A 133 2.65 -18.80 13.46
C GLN A 133 3.69 -17.92 14.18
N GLY A 134 3.44 -17.54 15.42
CA GLY A 134 4.42 -16.78 16.16
C GLY A 134 4.08 -16.49 17.61
N SER A 135 5.12 -16.11 18.35
CA SER A 135 5.04 -15.73 19.76
C SER A 135 5.08 -14.20 19.87
N VAL A 136 4.42 -13.64 20.88
CA VAL A 136 4.72 -12.26 21.31
C VAL A 136 6.01 -12.34 22.13
N PRO A 137 7.10 -11.65 21.75
CA PRO A 137 8.27 -11.58 22.62
C PRO A 137 7.86 -10.90 23.91
N GLY A 138 8.14 -11.56 25.03
CA GLY A 138 7.85 -11.06 26.39
C GLY A 138 8.82 -9.98 26.83
#